data_AF-A0A9P7G5K9-F1
#
_entry.id   AF-A0A9P7G5K9-F1
#
_cell.length_a   1.000
_cell.length_b   1.000
_cell.length_c   1.000
_cell.angle_alpha   90.00
_cell.angle_beta   90.00
_cell.angle_gamma   90.00
#
_symmetry.space_group_name_H-M   'P 1'
#
loop_
_entity.id
_entity.type
_entity.pdbx_description
1 polymer ?
#
loop_
_entity_poly.entity_id
_entity_poly.type
_entity_poly.pdbx_seq_one_letter_code
_entity_poly.pdbx_strand_id
1 'polypeptide(L)'
;MESSCPHLGADLSHADIEEYESSVVAVCPWHRYDFDLRTGKSETGLRACTYAVEVKIDPVDGVDKVYVETPTGEFADPPPHPTPPLLPVTAEPAAPVIDDIVPLENPPTTLMQWAVLILNTPNPTLKVQRTREAVNLFRTGKLTSIGHKSSNAPRPPDVPPREENVTRNTVDPAKVKSRKNRAVMLHALANIEQWAIDLAWDIIARFGPSHPNIPPAFFSDFTKMALDESKHFTLLTSRLSAISPSTPYGTMPVHASLWESATITSASLRSRLAIIHLVHEARGLDVNPGTIERFRKAGDSKSVAVMEVIHADEVTHVTSGHRWFTWVCEQEGVEPVGAFRDEVRRGWRGDVKGPFNVEDREKAGMTREFYEGLKGEMWLPLLNPHPLSKTDALDVKPLQEAVASVAVEYEAAS
;
A
#
# COMPACT_ATOMS: atom_id res chain seq x y z
N MET A 1 -23.27 -8.15 -18.79
CA MET A 1 -22.60 -8.47 -17.50
C MET A 1 -22.35 -7.15 -16.78
N GLU A 2 -22.43 -7.10 -15.45
CA GLU A 2 -22.06 -5.90 -14.68
C GLU A 2 -20.62 -5.47 -14.99
N SER A 3 -20.39 -4.16 -15.00
CA SER A 3 -19.05 -3.61 -15.23
C SER A 3 -18.16 -3.73 -13.99
N SER A 4 -18.67 -4.12 -12.83
CA SER A 4 -17.88 -4.30 -11.62
C SER A 4 -17.51 -5.77 -11.44
N CYS A 5 -16.21 -6.06 -11.38
CA CYS A 5 -15.70 -7.39 -11.11
C CYS A 5 -16.12 -7.84 -9.69
N PRO A 6 -16.71 -9.04 -9.53
CA PRO A 6 -17.10 -9.59 -8.22
C PRO A 6 -15.94 -9.66 -7.21
N HIS A 7 -14.71 -9.72 -7.72
CA HIS A 7 -13.51 -9.58 -6.92
C HIS A 7 -13.12 -8.10 -6.83
N LEU A 8 -13.36 -7.51 -5.65
CA LEU A 8 -12.93 -6.16 -5.25
C LEU A 8 -13.51 -5.01 -6.09
N GLY A 9 -14.55 -5.24 -6.90
CA GLY A 9 -15.29 -4.21 -7.62
C GLY A 9 -14.53 -3.57 -8.79
N ALA A 10 -13.45 -4.19 -9.26
CA ALA A 10 -12.61 -3.63 -10.32
C ALA A 10 -13.35 -3.55 -11.66
N ASP A 11 -13.15 -2.47 -12.42
CA ASP A 11 -13.90 -2.24 -13.65
C ASP A 11 -13.55 -3.26 -14.75
N LEU A 12 -14.59 -3.89 -15.32
CA LEU A 12 -14.58 -4.87 -16.39
C LEU A 12 -14.92 -4.23 -17.76
N SER A 13 -15.13 -2.91 -17.84
CA SER A 13 -15.39 -2.23 -19.11
C SER A 13 -14.31 -2.42 -20.17
N HIS A 14 -13.09 -2.80 -19.74
CA HIS A 14 -11.93 -3.10 -20.60
C HIS A 14 -11.51 -4.57 -20.54
N ALA A 15 -12.42 -5.48 -20.15
CA ALA A 15 -12.10 -6.91 -20.14
C ALA A 15 -11.84 -7.44 -21.56
N ASP A 16 -10.81 -8.26 -21.71
CA ASP A 16 -10.57 -9.00 -22.95
C ASP A 16 -11.66 -10.06 -23.10
N ILE A 17 -12.27 -10.14 -24.29
CA ILE A 17 -13.28 -11.15 -24.60
C ILE A 17 -12.61 -12.30 -25.34
N GLU A 18 -12.59 -13.48 -24.72
CA GLU A 18 -12.01 -14.70 -25.29
C GLU A 18 -13.13 -15.68 -25.65
N GLU A 19 -13.06 -16.26 -26.85
CA GLU A 19 -13.99 -17.30 -27.32
C GLU A 19 -13.38 -18.69 -27.14
N TYR A 20 -14.12 -19.57 -26.46
CA TYR A 20 -13.83 -21.00 -26.29
C TYR A 20 -14.89 -21.83 -27.03
N GLU A 21 -14.64 -23.13 -27.26
CA GLU A 21 -15.51 -24.00 -28.06
C GLU A 21 -17.00 -24.01 -27.64
N SER A 22 -17.30 -23.73 -26.36
CA SER A 22 -18.67 -23.73 -25.82
C SER A 22 -19.09 -22.48 -25.06
N SER A 23 -18.20 -21.49 -24.88
CA SER A 23 -18.44 -20.32 -24.02
C SER A 23 -17.65 -19.11 -24.48
N VAL A 24 -18.19 -17.92 -24.23
CA VAL A 24 -17.49 -16.65 -24.41
C VAL A 24 -17.25 -16.08 -23.02
N VAL A 25 -15.99 -15.84 -22.68
CA VAL A 25 -15.59 -15.37 -21.35
C VAL A 25 -15.00 -13.97 -21.44
N ALA A 26 -15.30 -13.16 -20.43
CA ALA A 26 -14.62 -11.89 -20.20
C ALA A 26 -13.52 -12.12 -19.18
N VAL A 27 -12.28 -11.77 -19.53
CA VAL A 27 -11.13 -11.88 -18.63
C VAL A 27 -10.89 -10.55 -17.96
N CYS A 28 -10.96 -10.53 -16.62
CA CYS A 28 -10.70 -9.35 -15.82
C CYS A 28 -9.28 -8.82 -16.12
N PRO A 29 -9.14 -7.57 -16.58
CA PRO A 29 -7.84 -7.05 -17.01
C PRO A 29 -6.88 -6.84 -15.83
N TRP A 30 -7.42 -6.82 -14.60
CA TRP A 30 -6.69 -6.54 -13.37
C TRP A 30 -6.15 -7.80 -12.70
N HIS A 31 -6.92 -8.89 -12.75
CA HIS A 31 -6.65 -10.09 -11.94
C HIS A 31 -6.69 -11.39 -12.75
N ARG A 32 -6.97 -11.30 -14.06
CA ARG A 32 -7.06 -12.43 -15.00
C ARG A 32 -8.09 -13.51 -14.63
N TYR A 33 -9.07 -13.18 -13.78
CA TYR A 33 -10.25 -14.02 -13.58
C TYR A 33 -11.12 -14.02 -14.83
N ASP A 34 -11.49 -15.20 -15.29
CA ASP A 34 -12.42 -15.46 -16.38
C ASP A 34 -13.88 -15.39 -15.88
N PHE A 35 -14.78 -14.81 -16.65
CA PHE A 35 -16.22 -14.80 -16.34
C PHE A 35 -17.02 -15.13 -17.60
N ASP A 36 -17.76 -16.24 -17.58
CA ASP A 36 -18.66 -16.62 -18.67
C ASP A 36 -19.75 -15.54 -18.87
N LEU A 37 -19.83 -14.96 -20.07
CA LEU A 37 -20.71 -13.83 -20.35
C LEU A 37 -22.21 -14.16 -20.24
N ARG A 38 -22.58 -15.44 -20.30
CA ARG A 38 -23.97 -15.90 -20.23
C ARG A 38 -24.40 -16.17 -18.80
N THR A 39 -23.57 -16.86 -18.03
CA THR A 39 -23.88 -17.40 -16.71
C THR A 39 -23.25 -16.60 -15.56
N GLY A 40 -22.23 -15.82 -15.88
CA GLY A 40 -21.41 -15.03 -14.96
C GLY A 40 -20.41 -15.84 -14.17
N LYS A 41 -20.31 -17.17 -14.36
CA LYS A 41 -19.44 -18.03 -13.56
C LYS A 41 -17.98 -17.93 -14.00
N SER A 42 -17.08 -17.93 -13.03
CA SER A 42 -15.63 -18.08 -13.21
C SER A 42 -15.17 -19.49 -12.83
N GLU A 43 -14.14 -20.00 -13.48
CA GLU A 43 -13.45 -21.23 -13.07
C GLU A 43 -12.90 -21.16 -11.63
N THR A 44 -12.64 -19.96 -11.13
CA THR A 44 -12.20 -19.72 -9.75
C THR A 44 -13.32 -19.76 -8.71
N GLY A 45 -14.57 -20.01 -9.13
CA GLY A 45 -15.73 -20.10 -8.25
C GLY A 45 -16.43 -18.76 -7.97
N LEU A 46 -15.91 -17.66 -8.51
CA LEU A 46 -16.55 -16.34 -8.47
C LEU A 46 -17.75 -16.26 -9.45
N ARG A 47 -18.68 -15.33 -9.21
CA ARG A 47 -19.84 -15.13 -10.07
C ARG A 47 -20.18 -13.65 -10.27
N ALA A 48 -20.21 -13.20 -11.52
CA ALA A 48 -20.67 -11.88 -11.94
C ALA A 48 -22.16 -11.89 -12.29
N CYS A 49 -22.84 -10.75 -12.09
CA CYS A 49 -24.22 -10.57 -12.54
C CYS A 49 -24.26 -10.46 -14.08
N THR A 50 -25.10 -11.27 -14.71
CA THR A 50 -25.40 -11.20 -16.14
C THR A 50 -26.84 -10.74 -16.34
N TYR A 51 -27.06 -9.98 -17.41
CA TYR A 51 -28.37 -9.48 -17.80
C TYR A 51 -28.72 -10.06 -19.16
N ALA A 52 -29.99 -10.44 -19.34
CA ALA A 52 -30.49 -10.78 -20.66
C ALA A 52 -30.54 -9.51 -21.51
N VAL A 53 -29.95 -9.60 -22.71
CA VAL A 53 -29.94 -8.49 -23.68
C VAL A 53 -30.59 -8.94 -24.98
N GLU A 54 -31.50 -8.11 -25.50
CA GLU A 54 -32.15 -8.31 -26.79
C GLU A 54 -31.83 -7.12 -27.70
N VAL A 55 -31.39 -7.37 -28.93
CA VAL A 55 -31.25 -6.32 -29.93
C VAL A 55 -32.58 -6.21 -30.70
N LYS A 56 -33.22 -5.04 -30.66
CA LYS A 56 -34.45 -4.77 -31.42
C LYS A 56 -34.22 -3.53 -32.29
N ILE A 57 -34.71 -3.60 -33.52
CA ILE A 57 -34.76 -2.44 -34.41
C ILE A 57 -35.82 -1.48 -33.87
N ASP A 58 -35.42 -0.25 -33.56
CA ASP A 58 -36.36 0.76 -33.14
C ASP A 58 -37.28 1.15 -34.32
N PRO A 59 -38.61 1.06 -34.15
CA PRO A 59 -39.56 1.31 -35.24
C PRO A 59 -39.64 2.78 -35.66
N VAL A 60 -39.04 3.72 -34.91
CA VAL A 60 -39.08 5.17 -35.17
C VAL A 60 -37.90 5.63 -36.01
N ASP A 61 -36.69 5.16 -35.70
CA ASP A 61 -35.46 5.58 -36.37
C ASP A 61 -34.77 4.46 -37.17
N GLY A 62 -35.24 3.21 -37.06
CA GLY A 62 -34.70 2.06 -37.79
C GLY A 62 -33.33 1.59 -37.29
N VAL A 63 -32.87 2.08 -36.12
CA VAL A 63 -31.56 1.76 -35.55
C VAL A 63 -31.67 0.56 -34.59
N ASP A 64 -30.69 -0.34 -34.64
CA ASP A 64 -30.56 -1.42 -33.66
C ASP A 64 -30.33 -0.84 -32.26
N LYS A 65 -31.28 -1.07 -31.35
CA LYS A 65 -31.16 -0.70 -29.93
C LYS A 65 -31.03 -1.96 -29.09
N VAL A 66 -30.09 -1.91 -28.14
CA VAL A 66 -29.88 -2.98 -27.16
C VAL A 66 -30.83 -2.74 -25.99
N TYR A 67 -31.75 -3.67 -25.77
CA TYR A 67 -32.66 -3.70 -24.64
C TYR A 67 -32.11 -4.65 -23.59
N VAL A 68 -32.00 -4.17 -22.35
CA VAL A 68 -31.57 -4.96 -21.19
C VAL A 68 -32.78 -5.15 -20.30
N GLU A 69 -33.15 -6.39 -19.99
CA GLU A 69 -34.24 -6.65 -19.04
C GLU A 69 -33.72 -6.38 -17.61
N THR A 70 -34.31 -5.39 -16.93
CA THR A 70 -33.98 -5.08 -15.54
C THR A 70 -34.52 -6.19 -14.62
N PRO A 71 -33.69 -6.79 -13.74
CA PRO A 71 -34.19 -7.77 -12.78
C PRO A 71 -35.26 -7.15 -11.88
N THR A 72 -36.38 -7.85 -11.68
CA THR A 72 -37.38 -7.48 -10.70
C THR A 72 -36.89 -7.83 -9.29
N GLY A 73 -36.21 -6.88 -8.65
CA GLY A 73 -35.77 -6.97 -7.25
C GLY A 73 -35.15 -5.65 -6.78
N GLU A 74 -35.59 -5.15 -5.61
CA GLU A 74 -35.22 -3.85 -5.05
C GLU A 74 -33.71 -3.67 -4.84
N PHE A 75 -33.05 -2.93 -5.71
CA PHE A 75 -31.85 -2.15 -5.40
C PHE A 75 -31.91 -0.84 -6.18
N ALA A 76 -32.63 0.13 -5.63
CA ALA A 76 -32.50 1.53 -5.98
C ALA A 76 -31.69 2.20 -4.87
N ASP A 77 -30.58 2.84 -5.22
CA ASP A 77 -29.91 3.78 -4.33
C ASP A 77 -30.94 4.83 -3.86
N PRO A 78 -31.02 5.13 -2.55
CA PRO A 78 -31.87 6.21 -2.09
C PRO A 78 -31.36 7.54 -2.68
N PRO A 79 -32.26 8.44 -3.11
CA PRO A 79 -31.86 9.73 -3.65
C PRO A 79 -31.15 10.57 -2.57
N PRO A 80 -30.21 11.46 -2.96
CA PRO A 80 -29.49 12.29 -2.01
C PRO A 80 -30.48 13.20 -1.26
N HIS A 81 -30.29 13.32 0.06
CA HIS A 81 -31.09 14.23 0.87
C HIS A 81 -30.91 15.68 0.41
N PRO A 82 -31.97 16.51 0.43
CA PRO A 82 -31.87 17.91 0.08
C PRO A 82 -30.99 18.66 1.09
N THR A 83 -30.03 19.42 0.56
CA THR A 83 -29.11 20.28 1.30
C THR A 83 -29.88 21.35 2.09
N PRO A 84 -29.67 21.51 3.41
CA PRO A 84 -30.27 22.60 4.18
C PRO A 84 -29.70 23.96 3.74
N PRO A 85 -30.47 25.05 3.84
CA PRO A 85 -29.96 26.38 3.52
C PRO A 85 -28.87 26.80 4.51
N LEU A 86 -27.76 27.30 3.95
CA LEU A 86 -26.63 27.85 4.70
C LEU A 86 -27.07 29.09 5.49
N LEU A 87 -26.88 29.04 6.80
CA LEU A 87 -26.90 30.24 7.65
C LEU A 87 -25.55 30.97 7.51
N PRO A 88 -25.53 32.32 7.53
CA PRO A 88 -24.30 33.07 7.45
C PRO A 88 -23.53 32.94 8.76
N VAL A 89 -22.43 32.19 8.74
CA VAL A 89 -21.47 32.15 9.85
C VAL A 89 -20.46 33.28 9.64
N THR A 90 -20.39 34.14 10.65
CA THR A 90 -19.44 35.22 10.82
C THR A 90 -18.00 34.71 10.78
N ALA A 91 -17.14 35.51 10.15
CA ALA A 91 -15.72 35.27 9.84
C ALA A 91 -14.97 34.32 10.78
N GLU A 92 -14.62 33.14 10.25
CA GLU A 92 -13.56 32.28 10.76
C GLU A 92 -12.19 32.69 10.16
N PRO A 93 -11.09 32.50 10.90
CA PRO A 93 -9.75 32.90 10.48
C PRO A 93 -9.30 32.13 9.23
N ALA A 94 -8.52 32.80 8.37
CA ALA A 94 -8.08 32.28 7.07
C ALA A 94 -7.56 30.84 7.15
N ALA A 95 -8.23 29.95 6.42
CA ALA A 95 -7.78 28.58 6.22
C ALA A 95 -6.38 28.56 5.59
N PRO A 96 -5.51 27.60 5.95
CA PRO A 96 -4.22 27.45 5.29
C PRO A 96 -4.44 27.25 3.78
N VAL A 97 -3.66 27.96 2.96
CA VAL A 97 -3.68 27.80 1.51
C VAL A 97 -3.21 26.38 1.19
N ILE A 98 -4.14 25.54 0.74
CA ILE A 98 -3.81 24.20 0.22
C ILE A 98 -3.50 24.40 -1.26
N ASP A 99 -2.29 24.02 -1.69
CA ASP A 99 -1.93 24.06 -3.11
C ASP A 99 -2.93 23.25 -3.96
N ASP A 100 -3.13 23.66 -5.21
CA ASP A 100 -3.97 22.92 -6.14
C ASP A 100 -3.48 21.47 -6.32
N ILE A 101 -4.43 20.55 -6.50
CA ILE A 101 -4.16 19.14 -6.76
C ILE A 101 -3.26 19.02 -7.99
N VAL A 102 -3.65 19.66 -9.09
CA VAL A 102 -2.81 19.86 -10.28
C VAL A 102 -2.19 21.25 -10.18
N PRO A 103 -0.85 21.38 -10.13
CA PRO A 103 -0.21 22.69 -10.13
C PRO A 103 -0.60 23.51 -11.36
N LEU A 104 -0.92 24.80 -11.15
CA LEU A 104 -1.24 25.73 -12.24
C LEU A 104 -0.03 25.99 -13.14
N GLU A 105 1.15 26.08 -12.55
CA GLU A 105 2.42 26.24 -13.27
C GLU A 105 3.07 24.88 -13.49
N ASN A 106 3.44 24.60 -14.74
CA ASN A 106 4.14 23.36 -15.15
C ASN A 106 3.44 22.07 -14.68
N PRO A 107 2.18 21.84 -15.10
CA PRO A 107 1.45 20.64 -14.70
C PRO A 107 2.20 19.37 -15.17
N PRO A 108 2.32 18.35 -14.30
CA PRO A 108 2.95 17.08 -14.67
C PRO A 108 2.18 16.38 -15.79
N THR A 109 2.89 15.96 -16.84
CA THR A 109 2.31 15.28 -18.02
C THR A 109 2.69 13.81 -18.12
N THR A 110 3.65 13.36 -17.31
CA THR A 110 4.14 11.98 -17.26
C THR A 110 4.00 11.39 -15.87
N LEU A 111 3.98 10.06 -15.77
CA LEU A 111 3.90 9.38 -14.46
C LEU A 111 5.11 9.71 -13.58
N MET A 112 6.32 9.81 -14.13
CA MET A 112 7.50 10.22 -13.35
C MET A 112 7.36 11.63 -12.75
N GLN A 113 6.83 12.58 -13.52
CA GLN A 113 6.62 13.95 -13.02
C GLN A 113 5.57 13.97 -11.90
N TRP A 114 4.50 13.20 -12.03
CA TRP A 114 3.51 13.01 -10.97
C TRP A 114 4.14 12.39 -9.72
N ALA A 115 4.90 11.30 -9.87
CA ALA A 115 5.57 10.64 -8.76
C ALA A 115 6.47 11.60 -7.98
N VAL A 116 7.30 12.39 -8.68
CA VAL A 116 8.19 13.38 -8.04
C VAL A 116 7.41 14.53 -7.40
N LEU A 117 6.33 15.01 -8.01
CA LEU A 117 5.45 16.00 -7.40
C LEU A 117 4.85 15.49 -6.08
N ILE A 118 4.33 14.26 -6.08
CA ILE A 118 3.72 13.62 -4.90
C ILE A 118 4.75 13.43 -3.79
N LEU A 119 5.95 12.93 -4.13
CA LEU A 119 7.04 12.77 -3.17
C LEU A 119 7.50 14.10 -2.56
N ASN A 120 7.39 15.22 -3.28
CA ASN A 120 7.68 16.56 -2.77
C ASN A 120 6.49 17.24 -2.07
N THR A 121 5.34 16.57 -1.93
CA THR A 121 4.15 17.14 -1.28
C THR A 121 4.20 16.87 0.24
N PRO A 122 4.38 17.89 1.11
CA PRO A 122 4.49 17.67 2.56
C PRO A 122 3.13 17.40 3.22
N ASN A 123 2.06 18.04 2.72
CA ASN A 123 0.72 17.92 3.27
C ASN A 123 0.13 16.53 2.97
N PRO A 124 -0.27 15.75 4.00
CA PRO A 124 -0.68 14.36 3.83
C PRO A 124 -2.00 14.21 3.06
N THR A 125 -2.93 15.17 3.21
CA THR A 125 -4.22 15.17 2.51
C THR A 125 -4.03 15.48 1.02
N LEU A 126 -3.24 16.50 0.71
CA LEU A 126 -2.91 16.86 -0.66
C LEU A 126 -2.12 15.74 -1.35
N LYS A 127 -1.22 15.05 -0.63
CA LYS A 127 -0.51 13.86 -1.13
C LYS A 127 -1.48 12.76 -1.58
N VAL A 128 -2.50 12.47 -0.77
CA VAL A 128 -3.57 11.53 -1.12
C VAL A 128 -4.35 12.00 -2.35
N GLN A 129 -4.73 13.27 -2.41
CA GLN A 129 -5.46 13.83 -3.54
C GLN A 129 -4.66 13.76 -4.84
N ARG A 130 -3.37 14.15 -4.80
CA ARG A 130 -2.45 14.05 -5.93
C ARG A 130 -2.21 12.60 -6.37
N THR A 131 -2.13 11.67 -5.41
CA THR A 131 -2.02 10.23 -5.72
C THR A 131 -3.26 9.75 -6.48
N ARG A 132 -4.47 10.06 -5.99
CA ARG A 132 -5.73 9.70 -6.67
C ARG A 132 -5.79 10.25 -8.09
N GLU A 133 -5.42 11.52 -8.25
CA GLU A 133 -5.43 12.17 -9.57
C GLU A 133 -4.40 11.54 -10.52
N ALA A 134 -3.15 11.36 -10.09
CA ALA A 134 -2.12 10.73 -10.90
C ALA A 134 -2.50 9.32 -11.37
N VAL A 135 -3.08 8.51 -10.46
CA VAL A 135 -3.54 7.15 -10.78
C VAL A 135 -4.71 7.18 -11.75
N ASN A 136 -5.68 8.09 -11.57
CA ASN A 136 -6.79 8.29 -12.49
C ASN A 136 -6.30 8.66 -13.90
N LEU A 137 -5.40 9.65 -14.01
CA LEU A 137 -4.83 10.08 -15.28
C LEU A 137 -4.03 8.95 -15.96
N PHE A 138 -3.30 8.16 -15.17
CA PHE A 138 -2.54 7.03 -15.68
C PHE A 138 -3.45 5.93 -16.24
N ARG A 139 -4.47 5.52 -15.47
CA ARG A 139 -5.42 4.46 -15.86
C ARG A 139 -6.28 4.85 -17.07
N THR A 140 -6.63 6.12 -17.18
CA THR A 140 -7.45 6.64 -18.29
C THR A 140 -6.63 7.03 -19.52
N GLY A 141 -5.31 6.80 -19.53
CA GLY A 141 -4.45 7.13 -20.67
C GLY A 141 -4.30 8.63 -20.94
N LYS A 142 -4.63 9.49 -19.97
CA LYS A 142 -4.54 10.96 -20.10
C LYS A 142 -3.11 11.49 -19.88
N LEU A 143 -2.22 10.68 -19.31
CA LEU A 143 -0.79 11.00 -19.25
C LEU A 143 -0.15 10.75 -20.63
N THR A 144 0.80 11.60 -21.00
CA THR A 144 1.49 11.49 -22.29
C THR A 144 2.34 10.22 -22.39
N SER A 145 2.92 9.79 -21.26
CA SER A 145 3.66 8.53 -21.12
C SER A 145 3.96 8.23 -19.65
N ILE A 146 4.57 7.07 -19.37
CA ILE A 146 5.18 6.79 -18.07
C ILE A 146 6.36 7.75 -17.79
N GLY A 147 7.14 8.10 -18.82
CA GLY A 147 8.28 9.02 -18.71
C GLY A 147 9.59 8.40 -18.20
N HIS A 148 9.61 7.12 -17.82
CA HIS A 148 10.81 6.48 -17.24
C HIS A 148 11.98 6.34 -18.23
N LYS A 149 11.72 6.25 -19.54
CA LYS A 149 12.77 6.17 -20.58
C LYS A 149 13.35 7.54 -20.98
N SER A 150 12.84 8.63 -20.42
CA SER A 150 13.30 9.98 -20.75
C SER A 150 14.69 10.23 -20.17
N SER A 151 15.60 10.82 -20.97
CA SER A 151 16.90 11.30 -20.48
C SER A 151 16.77 12.40 -19.43
N ASN A 152 15.62 13.08 -19.42
CA ASN A 152 15.29 14.17 -18.50
C ASN A 152 14.23 13.73 -17.48
N ALA A 153 14.15 12.44 -17.14
CA ALA A 153 13.26 11.98 -16.09
C ALA A 153 13.56 12.74 -14.78
N PRO A 154 12.54 13.31 -14.11
CA PRO A 154 12.74 14.06 -12.89
C PRO A 154 13.25 13.15 -11.79
N ARG A 155 14.06 13.69 -10.87
CA ARG A 155 14.62 12.93 -9.75
C ARG A 155 13.74 13.07 -8.52
N PRO A 156 13.44 11.96 -7.80
CA PRO A 156 12.75 12.05 -6.52
C PRO A 156 13.63 12.72 -5.46
N PRO A 157 13.05 13.30 -4.40
CA PRO A 157 13.82 13.77 -3.25
C PRO A 157 14.51 12.59 -2.54
N ASP A 158 15.61 12.86 -1.84
CA ASP A 158 16.26 11.84 -1.00
C ASP A 158 15.38 11.45 0.20
N VAL A 159 14.66 12.43 0.74
CA VAL A 159 13.65 12.26 1.79
C VAL A 159 12.43 13.12 1.47
N PRO A 160 11.23 12.53 1.32
CA PRO A 160 9.97 13.24 1.18
C PRO A 160 9.77 14.20 2.35
N PRO A 161 9.51 15.50 2.09
CA PRO A 161 9.21 16.44 3.14
C PRO A 161 7.95 16.05 3.92
N ARG A 162 7.82 16.60 5.12
CA ARG A 162 6.69 16.46 6.03
C ARG A 162 6.30 17.82 6.56
N GLU A 163 5.04 17.97 6.97
CA GLU A 163 4.63 19.16 7.72
C GLU A 163 5.43 19.30 9.02
N GLU A 164 5.55 20.55 9.51
CA GLU A 164 6.42 20.88 10.65
C GLU A 164 6.00 20.12 11.92
N ASN A 165 4.70 19.98 12.17
CA ASN A 165 4.14 19.23 13.29
C ASN A 165 4.57 17.75 13.28
N VAL A 166 4.52 17.07 12.13
CA VAL A 166 4.96 15.68 11.97
C VAL A 166 6.47 15.59 12.21
N THR A 167 7.22 16.53 11.65
CA THR A 167 8.68 16.59 11.80
C THR A 167 9.09 16.73 13.27
N ARG A 168 8.48 17.67 14.00
CA ARG A 168 8.74 17.90 15.44
C ARG A 168 8.39 16.69 16.31
N ASN A 169 7.42 15.89 15.89
CA ASN A 169 6.97 14.70 16.60
C ASN A 169 7.64 13.40 16.12
N THR A 170 8.59 13.48 15.19
CA THR A 170 9.36 12.29 14.78
C THR A 170 10.39 11.95 15.84
N VAL A 171 10.30 10.75 16.40
CA VAL A 171 11.15 10.25 17.48
C VAL A 171 11.82 8.94 17.07
N ASP A 172 12.90 8.61 17.77
CA ASP A 172 13.56 7.30 17.67
C ASP A 172 12.55 6.18 18.01
N PRO A 173 12.46 5.11 17.20
CA PRO A 173 11.60 3.96 17.47
C PRO A 173 11.70 3.41 18.91
N ALA A 174 12.90 3.42 19.51
CA ALA A 174 13.13 2.94 20.87
C ALA A 174 12.47 3.82 21.95
N LYS A 175 12.10 5.07 21.62
CA LYS A 175 11.44 6.03 22.52
C LYS A 175 9.92 6.01 22.43
N VAL A 176 9.34 5.25 21.48
CA VAL A 176 7.89 5.12 21.34
C VAL A 176 7.35 4.20 22.45
N LYS A 177 6.69 4.79 23.46
CA LYS A 177 6.05 4.05 24.56
C LYS A 177 4.86 3.20 24.07
N SER A 178 4.48 2.21 24.88
CA SER A 178 3.37 1.28 24.65
C SER A 178 2.08 1.94 24.10
N ARG A 179 1.57 1.45 22.96
CA ARG A 179 0.37 1.92 22.26
C ARG A 179 -0.94 1.33 22.83
N LYS A 180 -1.19 1.49 24.14
CA LYS A 180 -2.42 0.97 24.79
C LYS A 180 -3.69 1.74 24.39
N ASN A 181 -3.56 2.98 23.96
CA ASN A 181 -4.69 3.81 23.54
C ASN A 181 -4.99 3.58 22.04
N ARG A 182 -6.26 3.31 21.72
CA ARG A 182 -6.76 3.12 20.34
C ARG A 182 -6.41 4.30 19.43
N ALA A 183 -6.52 5.54 19.93
CA ALA A 183 -6.17 6.72 19.15
C ALA A 183 -4.67 6.74 18.77
N VAL A 184 -3.78 6.38 19.72
CA VAL A 184 -2.33 6.26 19.47
C VAL A 184 -2.05 5.15 18.44
N MET A 185 -2.78 4.04 18.51
CA MET A 185 -2.62 2.93 17.56
C MET A 185 -3.04 3.34 16.14
N LEU A 186 -4.22 3.95 15.97
CA LEU A 186 -4.69 4.43 14.67
C LEU A 186 -3.79 5.53 14.10
N HIS A 187 -3.32 6.44 14.94
CA HIS A 187 -2.38 7.49 14.52
C HIS A 187 -1.06 6.90 14.00
N ALA A 188 -0.50 5.92 14.72
CA ALA A 188 0.73 5.27 14.31
C ALA A 188 0.56 4.45 13.01
N LEU A 189 -0.58 3.77 12.83
CA LEU A 189 -0.92 3.08 11.58
C LEU A 189 -1.04 4.08 10.43
N ALA A 190 -1.74 5.20 10.62
CA ALA A 190 -1.85 6.24 9.60
C ALA A 190 -0.47 6.80 9.18
N ASN A 191 0.48 6.91 10.11
CA ASN A 191 1.84 7.31 9.78
C ASN A 191 2.57 6.24 8.95
N ILE A 192 2.31 4.95 9.17
CA ILE A 192 2.84 3.87 8.33
C ILE A 192 2.31 4.04 6.91
N GLU A 193 1.01 4.24 6.72
CA GLU A 193 0.43 4.36 5.37
C GLU A 193 0.93 5.61 4.64
N GLN A 194 1.22 6.72 5.34
CA GLN A 194 1.85 7.89 4.70
C GLN A 194 3.25 7.58 4.17
N TRP A 195 4.03 6.76 4.89
CA TRP A 195 5.29 6.27 4.36
C TRP A 195 5.08 5.26 3.22
N ALA A 196 4.07 4.41 3.29
CA ALA A 196 3.76 3.43 2.25
C ALA A 196 3.36 4.10 0.92
N ILE A 197 2.56 5.18 0.95
CA ILE A 197 2.29 6.03 -0.23
C ILE A 197 3.60 6.51 -0.86
N ASP A 198 4.52 7.03 -0.04
CA ASP A 198 5.81 7.51 -0.53
C ASP A 198 6.68 6.39 -1.07
N LEU A 199 6.70 5.22 -0.45
CA LEU A 199 7.50 4.08 -0.91
C LEU A 199 7.02 3.57 -2.28
N ALA A 200 5.70 3.50 -2.48
CA ALA A 200 5.10 3.10 -3.74
C ALA A 200 5.41 4.08 -4.89
N TRP A 201 5.47 5.40 -4.61
CA TRP A 201 5.90 6.39 -5.59
C TRP A 201 7.42 6.45 -5.77
N ASP A 202 8.20 6.25 -4.71
CA ASP A 202 9.65 6.30 -4.72
C ASP A 202 10.23 5.18 -5.58
N ILE A 203 9.71 3.95 -5.47
CA ILE A 203 10.23 2.84 -6.25
C ILE A 203 10.03 3.07 -7.76
N ILE A 204 8.89 3.69 -8.14
CA ILE A 204 8.60 4.11 -9.50
C ILE A 204 9.60 5.17 -9.98
N ALA A 205 9.73 6.28 -9.25
CA ALA A 205 10.52 7.44 -9.67
C ALA A 205 12.03 7.17 -9.63
N ARG A 206 12.50 6.41 -8.62
CA ARG A 206 13.92 6.17 -8.37
C ARG A 206 14.51 5.12 -9.29
N PHE A 207 13.78 4.03 -9.56
CA PHE A 207 14.33 2.89 -10.29
C PHE A 207 13.81 2.78 -11.73
N GLY A 208 12.68 3.41 -12.06
CA GLY A 208 12.16 3.44 -13.43
C GLY A 208 13.21 3.91 -14.45
N PRO A 209 13.89 5.06 -14.22
CA PRO A 209 14.90 5.57 -15.16
C PRO A 209 16.16 4.71 -15.30
N SER A 210 16.56 3.99 -14.25
CA SER A 210 17.76 3.15 -14.27
C SER A 210 17.51 1.74 -14.83
N HIS A 211 16.25 1.34 -15.01
CA HIS A 211 15.88 0.03 -15.54
C HIS A 211 14.91 0.19 -16.73
N PRO A 212 15.43 0.58 -17.91
CA PRO A 212 14.59 0.91 -19.08
C PRO A 212 13.77 -0.26 -19.63
N ASN A 213 14.08 -1.49 -19.22
CA ASN A 213 13.36 -2.70 -19.61
C ASN A 213 12.29 -3.12 -18.59
N ILE A 214 12.05 -2.34 -17.53
CA ILE A 214 10.95 -2.60 -16.60
C ILE A 214 9.62 -2.58 -17.39
N PRO A 215 8.80 -3.64 -17.29
CA PRO A 215 7.52 -3.71 -17.98
C PRO A 215 6.53 -2.64 -17.47
N PRO A 216 5.61 -2.15 -18.31
CA PRO A 216 4.54 -1.23 -17.89
C PRO A 216 3.73 -1.70 -16.68
N ALA A 217 3.54 -3.02 -16.53
CA ALA A 217 2.83 -3.62 -15.40
C ALA A 217 3.45 -3.26 -14.03
N PHE A 218 4.75 -3.00 -13.95
CA PHE A 218 5.40 -2.57 -12.70
C PHE A 218 4.82 -1.25 -12.22
N PHE A 219 4.66 -0.31 -13.15
CA PHE A 219 4.09 0.98 -12.86
C PHE A 219 2.61 0.86 -12.50
N SER A 220 1.86 -0.04 -13.14
CA SER A 220 0.47 -0.34 -12.78
C SER A 220 0.33 -0.92 -11.37
N ASP A 221 1.18 -1.86 -10.99
CA ASP A 221 1.13 -2.49 -9.67
C ASP A 221 1.45 -1.49 -8.55
N PHE A 222 2.52 -0.71 -8.70
CA PHE A 222 2.91 0.27 -7.68
C PHE A 222 2.01 1.52 -7.65
N THR A 223 1.38 1.90 -8.76
CA THR A 223 0.33 2.95 -8.74
C THR A 223 -0.96 2.45 -8.08
N LYS A 224 -1.31 1.16 -8.24
CA LYS A 224 -2.41 0.54 -7.48
C LYS A 224 -2.08 0.53 -5.98
N MET A 225 -0.89 0.07 -5.60
CA MET A 225 -0.43 0.09 -4.20
C MET A 225 -0.51 1.50 -3.60
N ALA A 226 0.04 2.52 -4.27
CA ALA A 226 -0.06 3.90 -3.80
C ALA A 226 -1.51 4.39 -3.58
N LEU A 227 -2.45 3.95 -4.44
CA LEU A 227 -3.87 4.25 -4.29
C LEU A 227 -4.49 3.55 -3.08
N ASP A 228 -4.13 2.27 -2.85
CA ASP A 228 -4.58 1.50 -1.70
C ASP A 228 -4.04 2.12 -0.40
N GLU A 229 -2.77 2.51 -0.34
CA GLU A 229 -2.23 3.20 0.85
C GLU A 229 -2.88 4.56 1.10
N SER A 230 -3.23 5.26 0.02
CA SER A 230 -4.01 6.50 0.12
C SER A 230 -5.42 6.26 0.69
N LYS A 231 -6.04 5.12 0.35
CA LYS A 231 -7.31 4.66 0.92
C LYS A 231 -7.13 4.28 2.40
N HIS A 232 -6.12 3.49 2.74
CA HIS A 232 -5.79 3.08 4.12
C HIS A 232 -5.58 4.29 5.03
N PHE A 233 -4.74 5.24 4.60
CA PHE A 233 -4.52 6.47 5.33
C PHE A 233 -5.82 7.25 5.57
N THR A 234 -6.66 7.38 4.54
CA THR A 234 -7.94 8.08 4.64
C THR A 234 -8.89 7.41 5.64
N LEU A 235 -8.98 6.07 5.61
CA LEU A 235 -9.81 5.30 6.54
C LEU A 235 -9.32 5.45 7.98
N LEU A 236 -8.01 5.31 8.22
CA LEU A 236 -7.41 5.41 9.55
C LEU A 236 -7.53 6.81 10.13
N THR A 237 -7.27 7.86 9.35
CA THR A 237 -7.40 9.25 9.81
C THR A 237 -8.85 9.65 10.06
N SER A 238 -9.78 9.18 9.23
CA SER A 238 -11.22 9.36 9.47
C SER A 238 -11.65 8.67 10.76
N ARG A 239 -11.16 7.45 11.01
CA ARG A 239 -11.45 6.71 12.24
C ARG A 239 -10.84 7.39 13.46
N LEU A 240 -9.60 7.85 13.37
CA LEU A 240 -8.92 8.60 14.42
C LEU A 240 -9.72 9.86 14.80
N SER A 241 -10.11 10.67 13.80
CA SER A 241 -10.91 11.87 14.00
C SER A 241 -12.24 11.56 14.71
N ALA A 242 -12.90 10.46 14.32
CA ALA A 242 -14.16 10.05 14.92
C ALA A 242 -14.06 9.60 16.39
N ILE A 243 -12.90 9.12 16.86
CA ILE A 243 -12.73 8.67 18.26
C ILE A 243 -11.92 9.64 19.13
N SER A 244 -11.15 10.53 18.52
CA SER A 244 -10.25 11.46 19.19
C SER A 244 -10.11 12.75 18.37
N PRO A 245 -11.17 13.56 18.23
CA PRO A 245 -11.15 14.76 17.39
C PRO A 245 -10.14 15.81 17.88
N SER A 246 -9.78 15.80 19.16
CA SER A 246 -8.73 16.63 19.75
C SER A 246 -7.31 16.14 19.45
N THR A 247 -7.16 15.05 18.69
CA THR A 247 -5.87 14.46 18.33
C THR A 247 -5.81 14.21 16.82
N PRO A 248 -5.66 15.27 16.00
CA PRO A 248 -5.48 15.10 14.57
C PRO A 248 -4.16 14.39 14.26
N TYR A 249 -4.08 13.83 13.05
CA TYR A 249 -2.84 13.25 12.52
C TYR A 249 -1.67 14.24 12.63
N GLY A 250 -0.46 13.72 12.86
CA GLY A 250 0.74 14.53 13.11
C GLY A 250 0.91 15.11 14.52
N THR A 251 -0.06 14.98 15.43
CA THR A 251 0.05 15.52 16.81
C THR A 251 0.69 14.59 17.85
N MET A 252 0.83 13.30 17.54
CA MET A 252 1.45 12.31 18.42
C MET A 252 2.83 11.89 17.90
N PRO A 253 3.69 11.34 18.78
CA PRO A 253 5.00 10.84 18.37
C PRO A 253 4.92 9.74 17.30
N VAL A 254 5.72 9.89 16.24
CA VAL A 254 5.84 8.94 15.12
C VAL A 254 7.29 8.56 14.88
N HIS A 255 7.55 7.57 14.03
CA HIS A 255 8.90 7.19 13.61
C HIS A 255 8.99 7.07 12.08
N ALA A 256 10.21 7.10 11.55
CA ALA A 256 10.51 7.08 10.12
C ALA A 256 11.21 5.78 9.65
N SER A 257 11.11 4.68 10.42
CA SER A 257 11.87 3.45 10.18
C SER A 257 11.67 2.81 8.80
N LEU A 258 10.47 2.98 8.23
CA LEU A 258 10.20 2.55 6.85
C LEU A 258 11.09 3.32 5.87
N TRP A 259 11.17 4.64 6.01
CA TRP A 259 12.02 5.47 5.16
C TRP A 259 13.52 5.28 5.43
N GLU A 260 13.91 5.04 6.68
CA GLU A 260 15.30 4.67 7.00
C GLU A 260 15.75 3.42 6.22
N SER A 261 14.87 2.42 6.12
CA SER A 261 15.10 1.21 5.31
C SER A 261 15.14 1.53 3.81
N ALA A 262 14.32 2.49 3.36
CA ALA A 262 14.30 2.98 1.98
C ALA A 262 15.60 3.69 1.61
N THR A 263 16.17 4.50 2.52
CA THR A 263 17.47 5.16 2.34
C THR A 263 18.58 4.13 2.19
N ILE A 264 18.62 3.11 3.05
CA ILE A 264 19.62 2.03 3.00
C ILE A 264 19.56 1.27 1.67
N THR A 265 18.36 1.06 1.12
CA THR A 265 18.14 0.30 -0.12
C THR A 265 18.09 1.17 -1.38
N SER A 266 18.33 2.48 -1.27
CA SER A 266 18.13 3.46 -2.35
C SER A 266 18.95 3.19 -3.63
N ALA A 267 20.05 2.45 -3.52
CA ALA A 267 20.95 2.15 -4.62
C ALA A 267 20.61 0.85 -5.39
N SER A 268 19.66 0.04 -4.92
CA SER A 268 19.40 -1.29 -5.48
C SER A 268 17.90 -1.59 -5.50
N LEU A 269 17.35 -1.81 -6.70
CA LEU A 269 15.95 -2.20 -6.88
C LEU A 269 15.67 -3.55 -6.21
N ARG A 270 16.57 -4.52 -6.35
CA ARG A 270 16.45 -5.84 -5.72
C ARG A 270 16.39 -5.72 -4.19
N SER A 271 17.30 -4.93 -3.60
CA SER A 271 17.31 -4.69 -2.15
C SER A 271 16.06 -3.95 -1.70
N ARG A 272 15.56 -2.98 -2.49
CA ARG A 272 14.33 -2.25 -2.19
C ARG A 272 13.12 -3.19 -2.16
N LEU A 273 12.97 -4.04 -3.18
CA LEU A 273 11.91 -5.03 -3.27
C LEU A 273 11.98 -6.04 -2.12
N ALA A 274 13.17 -6.54 -1.78
CA ALA A 274 13.35 -7.46 -0.66
C ALA A 274 12.98 -6.83 0.69
N ILE A 275 13.57 -5.69 1.04
CA ILE A 275 13.44 -5.13 2.39
C ILE A 275 12.09 -4.41 2.57
N ILE A 276 11.67 -3.60 1.62
CA ILE A 276 10.40 -2.88 1.75
C ILE A 276 9.25 -3.81 1.40
N HIS A 277 9.24 -4.36 0.19
CA HIS A 277 8.06 -5.02 -0.34
C HIS A 277 7.88 -6.50 0.08
N LEU A 278 8.91 -7.13 0.65
CA LEU A 278 8.84 -8.53 1.12
C LEU A 278 9.15 -8.71 2.61
N VAL A 279 9.76 -7.74 3.29
CA VAL A 279 9.92 -7.77 4.76
C VAL A 279 8.92 -6.84 5.45
N HIS A 280 8.86 -5.55 5.08
CA HIS A 280 7.92 -4.61 5.73
C HIS A 280 6.45 -4.89 5.35
N GLU A 281 6.12 -5.08 4.07
CA GLU A 281 4.73 -5.39 3.68
C GLU A 281 4.28 -6.75 4.26
N ALA A 282 5.15 -7.76 4.20
CA ALA A 282 4.84 -9.08 4.79
C ALA A 282 4.74 -9.03 6.33
N ARG A 283 5.22 -7.97 6.98
CA ARG A 283 5.00 -7.74 8.41
C ARG A 283 3.59 -7.27 8.70
N GLY A 284 2.94 -6.56 7.78
CA GLY A 284 1.53 -6.20 7.84
C GLY A 284 0.64 -7.45 7.97
N LEU A 285 0.89 -8.47 7.13
CA LEU A 285 0.19 -9.75 7.16
C LEU A 285 0.28 -10.47 8.52
N ASP A 286 1.42 -10.36 9.20
CA ASP A 286 1.65 -10.99 10.50
C ASP A 286 1.00 -10.22 11.66
N VAL A 287 1.01 -8.89 11.60
CA VAL A 287 0.65 -8.02 12.73
C VAL A 287 -0.83 -7.61 12.69
N ASN A 288 -1.42 -7.48 11.51
CA ASN A 288 -2.79 -7.02 11.33
C ASN A 288 -3.82 -7.93 12.02
N PRO A 289 -3.76 -9.27 11.94
CA PRO A 289 -4.70 -10.15 12.64
C PRO A 289 -4.75 -9.89 14.16
N GLY A 290 -3.59 -9.73 14.79
CA GLY A 290 -3.50 -9.40 16.22
C GLY A 290 -4.03 -8.00 16.55
N THR A 291 -3.88 -7.05 15.63
CA THR A 291 -4.43 -5.70 15.78
C THR A 291 -5.96 -5.68 15.64
N ILE A 292 -6.49 -6.40 14.65
CA ILE A 292 -7.92 -6.61 14.46
C ILE A 292 -8.54 -7.20 15.74
N GLU A 293 -7.94 -8.26 16.28
CA GLU A 293 -8.45 -8.91 17.49
C GLU A 293 -8.41 -8.00 18.72
N ARG A 294 -7.41 -7.11 18.83
CA ARG A 294 -7.39 -6.09 19.89
C ARG A 294 -8.55 -5.11 19.78
N PHE A 295 -8.88 -4.63 18.58
CA PHE A 295 -10.05 -3.76 18.39
C PHE A 295 -11.36 -4.51 18.64
N ARG A 296 -11.45 -5.78 18.22
CA ARG A 296 -12.61 -6.64 18.45
C ARG A 296 -12.88 -6.83 19.94
N LYS A 297 -11.86 -7.19 20.73
CA LYS A 297 -11.96 -7.31 22.20
C LYS A 297 -12.32 -6.00 22.89
N ALA A 298 -11.95 -4.86 22.30
CA ALA A 298 -12.32 -3.54 22.79
C ALA A 298 -13.74 -3.08 22.36
N GLY A 299 -14.50 -3.93 21.66
CA GLY A 299 -15.84 -3.59 21.16
C GLY A 299 -15.85 -2.56 20.04
N ASP A 300 -14.72 -2.32 19.37
CA ASP A 300 -14.57 -1.29 18.34
C ASP A 300 -14.77 -1.87 16.93
N SER A 301 -16.01 -2.26 16.63
CA SER A 301 -16.37 -2.87 15.34
C SER A 301 -16.05 -1.99 14.13
N LYS A 302 -16.08 -0.66 14.29
CA LYS A 302 -15.72 0.28 13.23
C LYS A 302 -14.22 0.25 12.90
N SER A 303 -13.36 0.14 13.91
CA SER A 303 -11.91 0.01 13.70
C SER A 303 -11.55 -1.39 13.18
N VAL A 304 -12.30 -2.43 13.57
CA VAL A 304 -12.19 -3.78 12.98
C VAL A 304 -12.45 -3.73 11.47
N ALA A 305 -13.56 -3.15 11.04
CA ALA A 305 -13.89 -3.05 9.61
C ALA A 305 -12.82 -2.30 8.80
N VAL A 306 -12.24 -1.22 9.35
CA VAL A 306 -11.13 -0.51 8.73
C VAL A 306 -9.90 -1.41 8.56
N MET A 307 -9.52 -2.13 9.61
CA MET A 307 -8.35 -3.01 9.57
C MET A 307 -8.55 -4.25 8.69
N GLU A 308 -9.79 -4.75 8.56
CA GLU A 308 -10.11 -5.87 7.67
C GLU A 308 -9.99 -5.47 6.19
N VAL A 309 -10.35 -4.24 5.82
CA VAL A 309 -10.09 -3.69 4.47
C VAL A 309 -8.59 -3.63 4.22
N ILE A 310 -7.83 -3.01 5.14
CA ILE A 310 -6.37 -2.89 5.01
C ILE A 310 -5.74 -4.27 4.82
N HIS A 311 -6.04 -5.21 5.73
CA HIS A 311 -5.45 -6.54 5.69
C HIS A 311 -5.73 -7.32 4.39
N ALA A 312 -6.90 -7.13 3.79
CA ALA A 312 -7.22 -7.77 2.51
C ALA A 312 -6.35 -7.23 1.36
N ASP A 313 -6.06 -5.93 1.35
CA ASP A 313 -5.23 -5.29 0.32
C ASP A 313 -3.75 -5.68 0.46
N GLU A 314 -3.24 -5.83 1.69
CA GLU A 314 -1.84 -6.19 2.00
C GLU A 314 -1.38 -7.49 1.31
N VAL A 315 -2.26 -8.47 1.15
CA VAL A 315 -1.93 -9.73 0.44
C VAL A 315 -1.54 -9.42 -1.01
N THR A 316 -2.26 -8.51 -1.66
CA THR A 316 -1.97 -8.09 -3.04
C THR A 316 -0.68 -7.26 -3.13
N HIS A 317 -0.34 -6.53 -2.07
CA HIS A 317 0.88 -5.75 -1.98
C HIS A 317 2.12 -6.63 -1.89
N VAL A 318 2.09 -7.62 -1.02
CA VAL A 318 3.17 -8.63 -0.91
C VAL A 318 3.27 -9.44 -2.19
N THR A 319 2.14 -9.79 -2.83
CA THR A 319 2.14 -10.46 -4.14
C THR A 319 2.86 -9.63 -5.20
N SER A 320 2.59 -8.32 -5.25
CA SER A 320 3.25 -7.39 -6.18
C SER A 320 4.75 -7.30 -5.89
N GLY A 321 5.13 -7.19 -4.62
CA GLY A 321 6.53 -7.23 -4.17
C GLY A 321 7.24 -8.51 -4.62
N HIS A 322 6.61 -9.67 -4.42
CA HIS A 322 7.14 -10.98 -4.75
C HIS A 322 7.35 -11.15 -6.26
N ARG A 323 6.33 -10.76 -7.05
CA ARG A 323 6.40 -10.78 -8.51
C ARG A 323 7.58 -9.97 -9.02
N TRP A 324 7.73 -8.71 -8.59
CA TRP A 324 8.80 -7.85 -9.10
C TRP A 324 10.17 -8.23 -8.57
N PHE A 325 10.25 -8.73 -7.34
CA PHE A 325 11.49 -9.28 -6.81
C PHE A 325 11.97 -10.49 -7.63
N THR A 326 11.05 -11.41 -7.94
CA THR A 326 11.33 -12.58 -8.78
C THR A 326 11.75 -12.16 -10.19
N TRP A 327 11.05 -11.20 -10.79
CA TRP A 327 11.42 -10.65 -12.09
C TRP A 327 12.84 -10.06 -12.09
N VAL A 328 13.22 -9.28 -11.07
CA VAL A 328 14.60 -8.75 -10.97
C VAL A 328 15.62 -9.90 -10.83
N CYS A 329 15.31 -10.92 -10.03
CA CYS A 329 16.17 -12.09 -9.88
C CYS A 329 16.38 -12.84 -11.20
N GLU A 330 15.33 -12.99 -12.00
CA GLU A 330 15.39 -13.58 -13.34
C GLU A 330 16.27 -12.74 -14.29
N GLN A 331 16.14 -11.41 -14.26
CA GLN A 331 16.99 -10.52 -15.08
C GLN A 331 18.48 -10.62 -14.69
N GLU A 332 18.76 -10.89 -13.42
CA GLU A 332 20.12 -11.01 -12.90
C GLU A 332 20.66 -12.45 -12.90
N GLY A 333 19.84 -13.44 -13.27
CA GLY A 333 20.22 -14.86 -13.31
C GLY A 333 20.49 -15.48 -11.92
N VAL A 334 19.80 -15.00 -10.88
CA VAL A 334 19.93 -15.51 -9.50
C VAL A 334 18.64 -16.19 -9.02
N GLU A 335 18.77 -17.16 -8.12
CA GLU A 335 17.61 -17.84 -7.52
C GLU A 335 16.93 -16.94 -6.46
N PRO A 336 15.60 -16.71 -6.55
CA PRO A 336 14.89 -15.75 -5.69
C PRO A 336 15.03 -15.98 -4.18
N VAL A 337 14.86 -17.20 -3.67
CA VAL A 337 14.90 -17.48 -2.22
C VAL A 337 16.29 -17.14 -1.67
N GLY A 338 17.34 -17.64 -2.31
CA GLY A 338 18.73 -17.35 -1.94
C GLY A 338 19.05 -15.85 -2.01
N ALA A 339 18.64 -15.19 -3.10
CA ALA A 339 18.83 -13.74 -3.27
C ALA A 339 18.11 -12.95 -2.18
N PHE A 340 16.86 -13.29 -1.86
CA PHE A 340 16.08 -12.62 -0.81
C PHE A 340 16.78 -12.72 0.54
N ARG A 341 17.19 -13.94 0.92
CA ARG A 341 17.86 -14.18 2.20
C ARG A 341 19.16 -13.40 2.30
N ASP A 342 19.91 -13.28 1.21
CA ASP A 342 21.11 -12.45 1.13
C ASP A 342 20.83 -10.95 1.24
N GLU A 343 19.78 -10.45 0.58
CA GLU A 343 19.36 -9.06 0.73
C GLU A 343 18.94 -8.75 2.17
N VAL A 344 18.20 -9.64 2.83
CA VAL A 344 17.83 -9.48 4.25
C VAL A 344 19.05 -9.51 5.16
N ARG A 345 20.00 -10.43 4.96
CA ARG A 345 21.26 -10.42 5.73
C ARG A 345 21.98 -9.08 5.64
N ARG A 346 22.05 -8.47 4.46
CA ARG A 346 22.77 -7.21 4.25
C ARG A 346 21.97 -5.96 4.66
N GLY A 347 20.66 -5.98 4.49
CA GLY A 347 19.78 -4.81 4.58
C GLY A 347 18.85 -4.78 5.79
N TRP A 348 18.82 -5.82 6.63
CA TRP A 348 17.96 -5.91 7.81
C TRP A 348 18.76 -6.06 9.11
N ARG A 349 18.19 -5.63 10.23
CA ARG A 349 18.80 -5.76 11.57
C ARG A 349 18.07 -6.76 12.43
N GLY A 350 18.82 -7.74 12.93
CA GLY A 350 18.29 -8.73 13.85
C GLY A 350 17.31 -9.67 13.16
N ASP A 351 16.53 -10.41 13.95
CA ASP A 351 15.71 -11.49 13.41
C ASP A 351 14.50 -10.96 12.64
N VAL A 352 14.12 -11.65 11.56
CA VAL A 352 12.78 -11.54 11.01
C VAL A 352 11.86 -12.32 11.95
N LYS A 353 11.15 -11.60 12.82
CA LYS A 353 10.43 -12.21 13.96
C LYS A 353 9.00 -12.60 13.59
N GLY A 354 8.59 -13.80 13.96
CA GLY A 354 7.18 -14.20 13.98
C GLY A 354 6.37 -13.59 15.15
N PRO A 355 5.15 -14.09 15.42
CA PRO A 355 4.50 -15.19 14.70
C PRO A 355 4.20 -14.80 13.25
N PHE A 356 4.39 -15.74 12.32
CA PHE A 356 4.14 -15.51 10.90
C PHE A 356 2.71 -15.92 10.54
N ASN A 357 2.04 -15.10 9.74
CA ASN A 357 0.80 -15.49 9.09
C ASN A 357 1.15 -16.32 7.85
N VAL A 358 1.35 -17.62 8.06
CA VAL A 358 1.82 -18.54 7.01
C VAL A 358 0.82 -18.61 5.86
N GLU A 359 -0.48 -18.65 6.17
CA GLU A 359 -1.54 -18.77 5.16
C GLU A 359 -1.53 -17.58 4.19
N ASP A 360 -1.51 -16.35 4.70
CA ASP A 360 -1.55 -15.17 3.84
C ASP A 360 -0.22 -14.88 3.16
N ARG A 361 0.91 -15.23 3.80
CA ARG A 361 2.23 -15.20 3.13
C ARG A 361 2.28 -16.18 1.96
N GLU A 362 1.76 -17.40 2.12
CA GLU A 362 1.68 -18.39 1.04
C GLU A 362 0.75 -17.93 -0.09
N LYS A 363 -0.42 -17.35 0.23
CA LYS A 363 -1.30 -16.72 -0.78
C LYS A 363 -0.59 -15.61 -1.57
N ALA A 364 0.30 -14.86 -0.91
CA ALA A 364 1.10 -13.83 -1.55
C ALA A 364 2.35 -14.35 -2.29
N GLY A 365 2.56 -15.67 -2.32
CA GLY A 365 3.70 -16.32 -2.99
C GLY A 365 4.95 -16.48 -2.12
N MET A 366 4.95 -16.02 -0.87
CA MET A 366 6.06 -16.17 0.06
C MET A 366 5.99 -17.49 0.82
N THR A 367 6.68 -18.50 0.33
CA THR A 367 6.85 -19.78 1.04
C THR A 367 7.71 -19.61 2.31
N ARG A 368 7.67 -20.60 3.20
CA ARG A 368 8.49 -20.64 4.41
C ARG A 368 10.00 -20.52 4.17
N GLU A 369 10.48 -20.97 3.02
CA GLU A 369 11.90 -20.94 2.66
C GLU A 369 12.45 -19.50 2.61
N PHE A 370 11.60 -18.53 2.27
CA PHE A 370 11.98 -17.12 2.28
C PHE A 370 12.37 -16.65 3.68
N TYR A 371 11.56 -16.90 4.71
CA TYR A 371 11.64 -16.17 5.98
C TYR A 371 11.94 -17.03 7.22
N GLU A 372 11.80 -18.35 7.16
CA GLU A 372 12.10 -19.19 8.32
C GLU A 372 13.59 -19.16 8.69
N GLY A 373 13.84 -19.00 10.00
CA GLY A 373 15.19 -18.88 10.56
C GLY A 373 16.00 -17.71 10.01
N LEU A 374 15.35 -16.72 9.40
CA LEU A 374 16.05 -15.63 8.73
C LEU A 374 16.42 -14.51 9.71
N LYS A 375 17.68 -14.08 9.61
CA LYS A 375 18.25 -13.01 10.43
C LYS A 375 19.00 -12.03 9.55
N GLY A 376 18.78 -10.75 9.82
CA GLY A 376 19.57 -9.65 9.32
C GLY A 376 20.89 -9.49 10.06
N GLU A 377 21.96 -9.32 9.30
CA GLU A 377 23.34 -9.17 9.75
C GLU A 377 23.86 -7.74 9.54
N MET A 378 22.97 -6.78 9.25
CA MET A 378 23.34 -5.39 9.10
C MET A 378 23.80 -4.82 10.45
N TRP A 379 25.12 -4.77 10.64
CA TRP A 379 25.76 -3.99 11.69
C TRP A 379 25.98 -2.57 11.18
N LEU A 380 25.77 -1.55 12.02
CA LEU A 380 26.28 -0.21 11.71
C LEU A 380 27.78 -0.18 11.95
N PRO A 381 28.60 0.28 10.99
CA PRO A 381 29.88 0.88 11.31
C PRO A 381 29.85 2.37 10.99
N LEU A 382 28.90 3.16 11.53
CA LEU A 382 28.87 4.62 11.30
C LEU A 382 28.30 5.38 12.50
N LEU A 383 29.07 5.42 13.59
CA LEU A 383 29.09 6.53 14.57
C LEU A 383 30.46 6.49 15.29
N ASN A 384 31.54 6.80 14.55
CA ASN A 384 32.76 7.41 15.09
C ASN A 384 33.77 7.71 13.97
N PRO A 385 34.06 8.99 13.64
CA PRO A 385 35.21 9.35 12.83
C PRO A 385 36.37 9.74 13.76
N HIS A 386 37.04 8.78 14.38
CA HIS A 386 38.40 8.98 14.90
C HIS A 386 39.20 7.68 14.78
N PRO A 387 40.40 7.70 14.18
CA PRO A 387 41.28 6.55 14.20
C PRO A 387 41.94 6.47 15.59
N LEU A 388 41.44 5.60 16.46
CA LEU A 388 42.16 5.26 17.68
C LEU A 388 43.25 4.24 17.36
N SER A 389 44.44 4.59 17.83
CA SER A 389 45.70 3.92 17.62
C SER A 389 45.67 2.47 18.09
N LYS A 390 46.47 1.62 17.44
CA LYS A 390 46.80 0.28 17.93
C LYS A 390 47.45 0.39 19.30
N THR A 391 46.72 0.07 20.36
CA THR A 391 47.22 -0.49 21.63
C THR A 391 46.02 -0.69 22.55
N ASP A 392 45.70 -1.97 22.78
CA ASP A 392 45.13 -2.56 24.00
C ASP A 392 44.18 -3.68 23.62
N ALA A 393 44.78 -4.88 23.48
CA ALA A 393 44.05 -6.12 23.50
C ALA A 393 43.40 -6.26 24.88
N LEU A 394 42.07 -6.32 24.92
CA LEU A 394 41.32 -6.69 26.13
C LEU A 394 40.58 -8.00 25.89
N ASP A 395 40.84 -8.88 26.85
CA ASP A 395 40.47 -10.27 27.03
C ASP A 395 38.96 -10.51 26.95
N VAL A 396 38.51 -11.37 26.01
CA VAL A 396 37.10 -11.73 25.84
C VAL A 396 36.82 -12.99 26.67
N LYS A 397 36.28 -12.81 27.87
CA LYS A 397 35.57 -13.89 28.58
C LYS A 397 34.09 -13.88 28.20
N PRO A 398 33.46 -15.05 27.99
CA PRO A 398 32.05 -15.14 27.63
C PRO A 398 31.18 -14.91 28.88
N LEU A 399 30.39 -13.83 28.88
CA LEU A 399 29.32 -13.63 29.85
C LEU A 399 28.07 -14.43 29.42
N GLN A 400 28.06 -15.72 29.74
CA GLN A 400 26.83 -16.41 30.12
C GLN A 400 26.50 -15.94 31.53
N GLU A 401 25.40 -15.19 31.68
CA GLU A 401 24.55 -15.02 32.88
C GLU A 401 23.89 -13.63 32.89
N ALA A 402 22.67 -13.55 32.35
CA ALA A 402 21.63 -12.60 32.75
C ALA A 402 20.30 -12.97 32.06
N VAL A 403 19.81 -14.19 32.29
CA VAL A 403 18.43 -14.54 31.97
C VAL A 403 17.60 -14.30 33.22
N ALA A 404 16.94 -13.15 33.29
CA ALA A 404 15.88 -12.94 34.28
C ALA A 404 14.65 -13.76 33.85
N SER A 405 14.46 -14.92 34.48
CA SER A 405 13.23 -15.71 34.38
C SER A 405 12.09 -14.96 35.07
N VAL A 406 11.01 -14.67 34.35
CA VAL A 406 9.76 -14.17 34.94
C VAL A 406 8.78 -15.34 35.05
N ALA A 407 8.44 -15.71 36.29
CA ALA A 407 7.36 -16.64 36.58
C ALA A 407 6.00 -15.93 36.44
N VAL A 408 5.03 -16.61 35.82
CA VAL A 408 3.66 -16.14 35.67
C VAL A 408 2.76 -16.98 36.57
N GLU A 409 2.15 -16.37 37.57
CA GLU A 409 1.05 -16.94 38.35
C GLU A 409 -0.28 -16.34 37.90
N TYR A 410 -1.33 -17.15 37.86
CA TYR A 410 -2.68 -16.73 37.52
C TYR A 410 -3.55 -16.71 38.79
N GLU A 411 -4.16 -15.57 39.10
CA GLU A 411 -5.22 -15.50 40.11
C GLU A 411 -6.52 -16.09 39.53
N ALA A 412 -7.09 -17.05 40.25
CA ALA A 412 -8.41 -17.58 39.98
C ALA A 412 -9.47 -16.56 40.43
N ALA A 413 -10.43 -16.27 39.56
CA ALA A 413 -11.55 -15.39 39.87
C ALA A 413 -12.46 -16.03 40.93
N SER A 414 -12.69 -15.32 42.03
CA SER A 414 -13.76 -15.57 43.01
C SER A 414 -15.03 -14.82 42.64
#